data_AF-A0A931WV67-F1
#
_entry.id   AF-A0A931WV67-F1
#
_cell.length_a   1.000
_cell.length_b   1.000
_cell.length_c   1.000
_cell.angle_alpha   90.00
_cell.angle_beta   90.00
_cell.angle_gamma   90.00
#
_symmetry.space_group_name_H-M   'P 1'
#
loop_
_entity.id
_entity.type
_entity.pdbx_description
1 polymer ?
#
loop_
_entity_poly.entity_id
_entity_poly.type
_entity_poly.pdbx_seq_one_letter_code
_entity_poly.pdbx_strand_id
1 'polypeptide(L)'
;MHFLDFFLLALLAFRAFFYSPRPFFHLWAGEKAFVFSLLYGAFLEWAQRGVSGRVASLTDWGADALGALVATGIFRISRLTRPGQRVTLPPAKTP
;
A
#
# COMPACT_ATOMS: atom_id res chain seq x y z
N MET A 1 11.68 10.40 -7.48
CA MET A 1 11.37 9.38 -8.51
C MET A 1 9.95 8.91 -8.18
N HIS A 2 8.94 9.76 -8.42
CA HIS A 2 7.58 9.66 -7.86
C HIS A 2 6.95 8.26 -7.97
N PHE A 3 6.91 7.72 -9.18
CA PHE A 3 6.36 6.40 -9.43
C PHE A 3 7.03 5.28 -8.60
N LEU A 4 8.37 5.20 -8.61
CA LEU A 4 9.09 4.11 -7.94
C LEU A 4 9.01 4.24 -6.42
N ASP A 5 9.11 5.47 -5.91
CA ASP A 5 9.05 5.76 -4.48
C ASP A 5 7.69 5.29 -3.92
N PHE A 6 6.60 5.57 -4.63
CA PHE A 6 5.25 5.20 -4.22
C PHE A 6 4.87 3.75 -4.53
N PHE A 7 5.48 3.15 -5.56
CA PHE A 7 5.43 1.71 -5.77
C PHE A 7 5.99 0.96 -4.55
N LEU A 8 7.20 1.34 -4.09
CA LEU A 8 7.84 0.73 -2.94
C LEU A 8 7.08 1.02 -1.64
N LEU A 9 6.57 2.25 -1.48
CA LEU A 9 5.73 2.61 -0.33
C LEU A 9 4.49 1.71 -0.25
N ALA A 10 3.76 1.55 -1.36
CA ALA A 10 2.57 0.71 -1.42
C ALA A 10 2.90 -0.76 -1.16
N LEU A 11 4.03 -1.26 -1.68
CA LEU A 11 4.54 -2.60 -1.43
C LEU A 11 4.80 -2.85 0.07
N LEU A 12 5.47 -1.90 0.74
CA LEU A 12 5.79 -2.00 2.17
C LEU A 12 4.54 -1.82 3.04
N ALA A 13 3.67 -0.86 2.70
CA ALA A 13 2.41 -0.63 3.40
C ALA A 13 1.50 -1.87 3.30
N PHE A 14 1.40 -2.48 2.11
CA PHE A 14 0.68 -3.73 1.92
C PHE A 14 1.25 -4.82 2.83
N ARG A 15 2.57 -5.03 2.84
CA ARG A 15 3.22 -6.02 3.71
C ARG A 15 2.88 -5.76 5.17
N ALA A 16 2.96 -4.51 5.63
CA ALA A 16 2.66 -4.13 7.00
C ALA A 16 1.19 -4.40 7.38
N PHE A 17 0.24 -4.06 6.51
CA PHE A 17 -1.19 -4.33 6.75
C PHE A 17 -1.52 -5.82 6.67
N PHE A 18 -0.93 -6.53 5.71
CA PHE A 18 -1.17 -7.96 5.49
C PHE A 18 -0.69 -8.83 6.66
N TYR A 19 0.49 -8.53 7.20
CA TYR A 19 1.05 -9.25 8.36
C TYR A 19 0.63 -8.64 9.71
N SER A 20 -0.31 -7.70 9.71
CA SER A 20 -0.80 -7.11 10.95
C SER A 20 -1.58 -8.15 11.78
N PRO A 21 -1.36 -8.22 13.10
CA PRO A 21 -2.10 -9.15 13.96
C PRO A 21 -3.57 -8.77 14.14
N ARG A 22 -3.97 -7.54 13.77
CA ARG A 22 -5.37 -7.11 13.90
C ARG A 22 -6.17 -7.53 12.67
N PRO A 23 -7.32 -8.20 12.83
CA PRO A 23 -8.10 -8.73 11.72
C PRO A 23 -8.56 -7.64 10.76
N PHE A 24 -8.84 -6.44 11.29
CA PHE A 24 -9.18 -5.28 10.50
C PHE A 24 -8.11 -4.95 9.46
N PHE A 25 -6.82 -5.05 9.76
CA PHE A 25 -5.74 -4.60 8.86
C PHE A 25 -5.41 -5.62 7.77
N HIS A 26 -5.55 -6.92 8.03
CA HIS A 26 -5.32 -7.92 6.98
C HIS A 26 -6.45 -7.92 5.93
N LEU A 27 -7.68 -7.65 6.37
CA LEU A 27 -8.82 -7.46 5.47
C LEU A 27 -8.62 -6.17 4.69
N TRP A 28 -8.71 -6.26 3.36
CA TRP A 28 -8.53 -5.12 2.47
C TRP A 28 -7.12 -4.50 2.53
N ALA A 29 -6.09 -5.29 2.85
CA ALA A 29 -4.71 -4.79 2.97
C ALA A 29 -4.21 -4.07 1.69
N GLY A 30 -4.64 -4.51 0.51
CA GLY A 30 -4.30 -3.88 -0.77
C GLY A 30 -4.95 -2.51 -0.93
N GLU A 31 -6.26 -2.43 -0.69
CA GLU A 31 -7.03 -1.20 -0.74
C GLU A 31 -6.51 -0.18 0.29
N LYS A 32 -6.18 -0.65 1.50
CA LYS A 32 -5.59 0.19 2.56
C LYS A 32 -4.22 0.70 2.18
N ALA A 33 -3.37 -0.14 1.60
CA ALA A 33 -2.05 0.28 1.11
C ALA A 33 -2.18 1.34 0.02
N PHE A 34 -3.11 1.15 -0.93
CA PHE A 34 -3.36 2.13 -1.98
C PHE A 34 -3.85 3.46 -1.42
N VAL A 35 -4.89 3.45 -0.57
CA VAL A 35 -5.45 4.66 0.06
C VAL A 35 -4.39 5.37 0.90
N PHE A 36 -3.62 4.62 1.68
CA PHE A 36 -2.52 5.17 2.47
C PHE A 36 -1.49 5.89 1.59
N SER A 37 -1.02 5.26 0.51
CA SER A 37 -0.07 5.88 -0.41
C SER A 37 -0.66 7.11 -1.11
N LEU A 38 -1.94 7.07 -1.51
CA LEU A 38 -2.60 8.22 -2.16
C LEU A 38 -2.69 9.43 -1.23
N LEU A 39 -3.06 9.20 0.03
CA LEU A 39 -3.12 10.24 1.07
C LEU A 39 -1.72 10.78 1.40
N TYR A 40 -0.72 9.90 1.45
CA TYR A 40 0.66 10.29 1.71
C TYR A 40 1.24 11.17 0.59
N GLY A 41 0.93 10.87 -0.67
CA GLY A 41 1.32 11.70 -1.82
C GLY A 41 0.65 13.07 -1.80
N ALA A 42 -0.64 13.12 -1.49
CA ALA A 42 -1.35 14.39 -1.34
C ALA A 42 -0.77 15.24 -0.19
N PHE A 43 -0.39 14.59 0.91
CA PHE A 43 0.28 15.24 2.04
C PHE A 43 1.66 15.78 1.65
N LEU A 44 2.45 15.03 0.88
CA LEU A 44 3.76 15.48 0.39
C LEU A 44 3.64 16.70 -0.51
N GLU A 45 2.71 16.71 -1.46
CA GLU A 45 2.44 17.86 -2.32
C GLU A 45 1.98 19.09 -1.53
N TRP A 46 1.16 18.88 -0.49
CA TRP A 46 0.75 19.96 0.40
C TRP A 46 1.92 20.50 1.22
N ALA A 47 2.73 19.62 1.81
CA ALA A 47 3.92 20.00 2.58
C ALA A 47 4.98 20.71 1.72
N GLN A 48 5.08 20.34 0.44
CA GLN A 48 5.98 20.94 -0.53
C GLN A 48 5.70 22.43 -0.78
N ARG A 49 4.47 22.90 -0.52
CA ARG A 49 4.12 24.34 -0.56
C ARG A 49 4.91 25.18 0.44
N GLY A 50 5.41 24.57 1.51
CA GLY A 50 6.25 25.23 2.51
C GLY A 50 7.74 25.30 2.14
N VAL A 51 8.16 24.66 1.04
CA VAL A 51 9.57 24.60 0.63
C VAL A 51 9.80 25.59 -0.50
N SER A 52 10.60 26.64 -0.23
CA SER A 52 10.94 27.63 -1.24
C SER A 52 11.65 26.98 -2.45
N GLY A 53 11.24 27.36 -3.65
CA GLY A 53 11.78 26.81 -4.90
C GLY A 53 11.21 25.46 -5.33
N ARG A 54 10.23 24.91 -4.59
CA ARG A 54 9.46 23.74 -5.01
C ARG A 54 8.05 24.15 -5.41
N VAL A 55 7.51 23.48 -6.43
CA VAL A 55 6.14 23.70 -6.91
C VAL A 55 5.35 22.42 -6.67
N ALA A 56 4.19 22.54 -6.02
CA ALA A 56 3.29 21.42 -5.88
C ALA A 56 2.70 21.06 -7.25
N SER A 57 2.74 19.78 -7.63
CA SER A 57 2.37 19.31 -8.95
C SER A 57 1.36 18.16 -8.89
N LEU A 58 0.25 18.35 -9.62
CA LEU A 58 -0.75 17.30 -9.78
C LEU A 58 -0.21 16.11 -10.60
N THR A 59 0.77 16.35 -11.49
CA THR A 59 1.40 15.27 -12.27
C THR A 59 2.23 14.35 -11.39
N ASP A 60 2.88 14.92 -10.38
CA ASP A 60 3.74 14.17 -9.46
C ASP A 60 2.86 13.30 -8.56
N TRP A 61 1.78 13.86 -8.02
CA TRP A 61 0.76 13.08 -7.31
C TRP A 61 0.09 12.00 -8.18
N GLY A 62 -0.12 12.28 -9.47
CA GLY A 62 -0.62 11.29 -10.42
C GLY A 62 0.36 10.13 -10.64
N ALA A 63 1.66 10.43 -10.74
CA ALA A 63 2.70 9.43 -10.86
C ALA A 63 2.82 8.58 -9.57
N ASP A 64 2.66 9.21 -8.40
CA ASP A 64 2.59 8.54 -7.10
C ASP A 64 1.42 7.54 -7.05
N ALA A 65 0.23 7.97 -7.49
CA ALA A 65 -0.96 7.13 -7.56
C ALA A 65 -0.79 5.94 -8.51
N LEU A 66 -0.16 6.13 -9.66
CA LEU A 66 0.14 5.05 -10.62
C LEU A 66 1.11 4.01 -10.03
N GLY A 67 2.16 4.46 -9.35
CA GLY A 67 3.11 3.56 -8.66
C GLY A 67 2.41 2.69 -7.62
N ALA A 68 1.57 3.32 -6.79
CA ALA A 68 0.79 2.61 -5.78
C ALA A 68 -0.24 1.64 -6.37
N LEU A 69 -0.89 2.03 -7.47
CA LEU A 69 -1.87 1.19 -8.17
C LEU A 69 -1.21 -0.06 -8.77
N VAL A 70 -0.04 0.08 -9.39
CA VAL A 70 0.70 -1.03 -9.97
C VAL A 70 1.13 -2.02 -8.88
N ALA A 71 1.71 -1.53 -7.78
CA ALA A 71 2.13 -2.38 -6.66
C ALA A 71 0.95 -3.20 -6.11
N THR A 72 -0.16 -2.54 -5.80
CA THR A 72 -1.34 -3.20 -5.21
C THR A 72 -2.07 -4.11 -6.20
N GLY A 73 -2.09 -3.75 -7.49
CA GLY A 73 -2.62 -4.57 -8.57
C GLY A 73 -1.84 -5.89 -8.75
N ILE A 74 -0.50 -5.83 -8.76
CA ILE A 74 0.36 -7.03 -8.81
C ILE A 74 0.02 -7.97 -7.65
N PHE A 75 -0.17 -7.46 -6.44
CA PHE A 75 -0.56 -8.29 -5.29
C PHE A 75 -1.93 -8.90 -5.44
N ARG A 76 -2.93 -8.15 -5.90
CA ARG A 76 -4.27 -8.67 -6.10
C ARG A 76 -4.26 -9.81 -7.10
N ILE A 77 -3.55 -9.65 -8.22
CA ILE A 77 -3.38 -10.70 -9.24
C ILE A 77 -2.61 -11.90 -8.66
N SER A 78 -1.51 -11.67 -7.93
CA SER A 78 -0.70 -12.72 -7.32
C SER A 78 -1.48 -13.56 -6.29
N ARG A 79 -2.47 -12.98 -5.62
CA ARG A 79 -3.36 -13.70 -4.69
C ARG A 79 -4.44 -14.48 -5.43
N LEU A 80 -5.01 -13.92 -6.50
CA LEU A 80 -5.97 -14.63 -7.35
C LEU A 80 -5.33 -15.87 -7.99
N THR A 81 -4.05 -15.80 -8.35
CA THR A 81 -3.30 -16.92 -8.93
C THR A 81 -2.72 -17.90 -7.89
N ARG A 82 -2.77 -17.56 -6.59
CA ARG A 82 -2.36 -18.46 -5.48
C ARG A 82 -3.51 -18.75 -4.51
N PRO A 83 -4.59 -19.42 -4.94
CA PRO A 83 -5.65 -19.86 -4.05
C PRO A 83 -5.13 -21.04 -3.21
N GLY A 84 -4.62 -20.80 -1.98
CA GLY A 84 -4.15 -21.94 -1.18
C GLY A 84 -3.55 -21.73 0.20
N GLN A 85 -3.06 -20.55 0.58
CA GLN A 85 -2.59 -20.37 1.96
C GLN A 85 -3.77 -20.07 2.91
N ARG A 86 -4.55 -21.11 3.24
CA ARG A 86 -5.23 -21.12 4.54
C ARG A 86 -4.14 -21.21 5.58
N VAL A 87 -4.06 -20.21 6.45
CA VAL A 87 -3.30 -20.31 7.69
C VAL A 87 -3.85 -21.52 8.44
N THR A 88 -3.12 -22.62 8.45
CA THR A 88 -3.41 -23.76 9.31
C THR A 88 -3.21 -23.29 10.74
N LEU A 89 -4.31 -22.96 11.43
CA LEU A 89 -4.27 -22.77 12.86
C LEU A 89 -3.77 -24.07 13.48
N PRO A 90 -2.80 -24.03 14.42
CA PRO A 90 -2.36 -25.23 15.12
C PRO A 90 -3.59 -25.87 15.79
N PRO A 91 -3.68 -27.22 15.82
CA PRO A 91 -4.80 -27.90 16.45
C PRO A 91 -4.95 -27.42 17.89
N ALA A 92 -6.18 -27.08 18.27
CA ALA A 92 -6.50 -26.71 19.64
C ALA A 92 -6.02 -27.84 20.57
N LYS A 93 -5.10 -27.52 21.48
CA LYS A 93 -4.74 -28.44 22.56
C LYS A 93 -5.98 -28.59 23.44
N THR A 94 -6.63 -29.74 23.38
CA THR A 94 -7.62 -30.14 24.37
C THR A 94 -6.91 -30.48 25.68
N PRO A 95 -7.43 -30.05 26.84
CA PRO A 95 -6.89 -30.43 28.16
C PRO A 95 -7.06 -31.92 28.45
#